data_AF-A0A2B0LP39-F1
#
_entry.id   AF-A0A2B0LP39-F1
#
_cell.length_a   1.000
_cell.length_b   1.000
_cell.length_c   1.000
_cell.angle_alpha   90.00
_cell.angle_beta   90.00
_cell.angle_gamma   90.00
#
_symmetry.space_group_name_H-M   'P 1'
#
loop_
_entity.id
_entity.type
_entity.pdbx_description
1 polymer ?
#
loop_
_entity_poly.entity_id
_entity_poly.type
_entity_poly.pdbx_seq_one_letter_code
_entity_poly.pdbx_strand_id
1 'polypeptide(L)'
;MKTLFRYNWQVREQWFEWCKQLSEDDLLCKHVGGVGSILETLFHIVDVEYSWIRALQEKDDLNLQFQDYQSLEKMKDLSDSLKKEMENFLQTWSIDLENKILTASWTDETFKYGEIVRHVIAHEIHHIGQLSIWARELGLQPVSANLIRRGLM
;
A
#
# COMPACT_ATOMS: atom_id res chain seq x y z
N MET A 1 -15.98 0.99 -0.34
CA MET A 1 -14.75 0.48 -0.99
C MET A 1 -13.91 1.64 -1.55
N LYS A 2 -14.34 2.35 -2.60
CA LYS A 2 -13.54 3.43 -3.25
C LYS A 2 -13.01 4.50 -2.29
N THR A 3 -13.83 4.92 -1.31
CA THR A 3 -13.42 5.86 -0.26
C THR A 3 -12.21 5.38 0.54
N LEU A 4 -12.11 4.08 0.85
CA LEU A 4 -11.00 3.55 1.64
C LEU A 4 -9.70 3.45 0.84
N PHE A 5 -9.74 3.11 -0.45
CA PHE A 5 -8.54 3.24 -1.30
C PHE A 5 -8.06 4.69 -1.41
N ARG A 6 -8.98 5.64 -1.62
CA ARG A 6 -8.60 7.06 -1.66
C ARG A 6 -8.03 7.54 -0.33
N TYR A 7 -8.58 7.04 0.78
CA TYR A 7 -8.04 7.32 2.12
C TYR A 7 -6.62 6.78 2.26
N ASN A 8 -6.42 5.51 1.93
CA ASN A 8 -5.15 4.84 1.96
C ASN A 8 -4.10 5.61 1.15
N TRP A 9 -4.38 5.91 -0.12
CA TRP A 9 -3.47 6.69 -0.97
C TRP A 9 -3.20 8.10 -0.43
N GLN A 10 -4.21 8.78 0.13
CA GLN A 10 -4.00 10.11 0.73
C GLN A 10 -3.11 10.04 1.98
N VAL A 11 -3.27 9.00 2.80
CA VAL A 11 -2.44 8.79 3.99
C VAL A 11 -1.02 8.37 3.60
N ARG A 12 -0.86 7.47 2.62
CA ARG A 12 0.43 7.06 2.07
C ARG A 12 1.22 8.25 1.51
N GLU A 13 0.55 9.14 0.78
CA GLU A 13 1.15 10.38 0.29
C GLU A 13 1.67 11.25 1.44
N GLN A 14 0.88 11.40 2.50
CA GLN A 14 1.29 12.14 3.70
C GLN A 14 2.47 11.47 4.40
N TRP A 15 2.57 10.13 4.37
CA TRP A 15 3.74 9.41 4.89
C TRP A 15 4.98 9.61 4.03
N PHE A 16 4.86 9.65 2.70
CA PHE A 16 5.96 10.02 1.82
C PHE A 16 6.48 11.44 2.14
N GLU A 17 5.57 12.40 2.34
CA GLU A 17 5.96 13.75 2.78
C GLU A 17 6.62 13.74 4.18
N TRP A 18 6.07 12.98 5.12
CA TRP A 18 6.64 12.82 6.46
C TRP A 18 8.05 12.20 6.42
N CYS A 19 8.31 11.29 5.48
CA CYS A 19 9.62 10.64 5.32
C CYS A 19 10.73 11.60 4.85
N LYS A 20 10.38 12.75 4.24
CA LYS A 20 11.39 13.73 3.77
C LYS A 20 12.21 14.36 4.89
N GLN A 21 11.77 14.26 6.14
CA GLN A 21 12.51 14.75 7.29
C GLN A 21 13.57 13.76 7.81
N LEU A 22 13.55 12.52 7.32
CA LEU A 22 14.46 11.45 7.74
C LEU A 22 15.67 11.36 6.83
N SER A 23 16.79 10.88 7.40
CA SER A 23 17.94 10.47 6.60
C SER A 23 17.66 9.15 5.87
N GLU A 24 18.44 8.82 4.83
CA GLU A 24 18.34 7.50 4.18
C GLU A 24 18.64 6.36 5.17
N ASP A 25 19.58 6.56 6.09
CA ASP A 25 19.90 5.60 7.14
C ASP A 25 18.70 5.36 8.07
N ASP A 26 17.99 6.41 8.49
CA ASP A 26 16.78 6.27 9.30
C ASP A 26 15.65 5.57 8.54
N LEU A 27 15.50 5.84 7.24
CA LEU A 27 14.49 5.20 6.40
C LEU A 27 14.72 3.70 6.23
N LEU A 28 15.98 3.28 6.21
CA LEU A 28 16.43 1.89 6.04
C LEU A 28 16.72 1.19 7.38
N CYS A 29 16.70 1.91 8.49
CA CYS A 29 16.94 1.36 9.82
C CYS A 29 15.88 0.29 10.16
N LYS A 30 16.33 -0.81 10.76
CA LYS A 30 15.43 -1.89 11.18
C LYS A 30 14.75 -1.55 12.49
N HIS A 31 13.44 -1.69 12.52
CA HIS A 31 12.61 -1.56 13.71
C HIS A 31 12.05 -2.90 14.15
N VAL A 32 11.58 -2.98 15.39
CA VAL A 32 10.87 -4.16 15.89
C VAL A 32 9.42 -4.11 15.40
N GLY A 33 8.94 -5.25 14.89
CA GLY A 33 7.61 -5.40 14.30
C GLY A 33 7.61 -5.15 12.80
N GLY A 34 6.47 -5.41 12.15
CA GLY A 34 6.31 -5.18 10.70
C GLY A 34 7.30 -5.97 9.84
N VAL A 35 7.68 -5.38 8.72
CA VAL A 35 8.50 -6.04 7.69
C VAL A 35 10.00 -5.71 7.76
N GLY A 36 10.41 -4.72 8.56
CA GLY A 36 11.82 -4.36 8.70
C GLY A 36 12.02 -2.87 8.95
N SER A 37 12.05 -2.07 7.88
CA SER A 37 12.27 -0.63 7.94
C SER A 37 11.05 0.19 7.49
N ILE A 38 11.11 1.52 7.66
CA ILE A 38 10.05 2.44 7.20
C ILE A 38 9.91 2.34 5.67
N LEU A 39 11.02 2.40 4.93
CA LEU A 39 11.00 2.37 3.47
C LEU A 39 10.58 0.98 2.93
N GLU A 40 11.06 -0.10 3.56
CA GLU A 40 10.66 -1.47 3.21
C GLU A 40 9.16 -1.71 3.49
N THR A 41 8.60 -1.07 4.52
CA THR A 41 7.16 -1.12 4.80
C THR A 41 6.34 -0.41 3.72
N LEU A 42 6.79 0.77 3.27
CA LEU A 42 6.13 1.47 2.16
C LEU A 42 6.23 0.67 0.85
N PHE A 43 7.38 0.05 0.59
CA PHE A 43 7.56 -0.88 -0.53
C PHE A 43 6.59 -2.05 -0.44
N HIS A 44 6.54 -2.74 0.70
CA HIS A 44 5.68 -3.90 0.91
C HIS A 44 4.19 -3.58 0.72
N ILE A 45 3.74 -2.42 1.19
CA ILE A 45 2.36 -1.96 0.97
C ILE A 45 2.06 -1.84 -0.53
N VAL A 46 2.93 -1.15 -1.27
CA VAL A 46 2.75 -0.89 -2.71
C VAL A 46 2.83 -2.18 -3.52
N ASP A 47 3.78 -3.04 -3.19
CA ASP A 47 4.00 -4.34 -3.84
C ASP A 47 2.78 -5.26 -3.69
N VAL A 48 2.32 -5.49 -2.44
CA VAL A 48 1.14 -6.33 -2.17
C VAL A 48 -0.13 -5.77 -2.82
N GLU A 49 -0.34 -4.45 -2.74
CA GLU A 49 -1.46 -3.79 -3.40
C GLU A 49 -1.42 -4.07 -4.92
N TYR A 50 -0.25 -3.92 -5.54
CA TYR A 50 -0.08 -4.08 -6.97
C TYR A 50 -0.28 -5.53 -7.43
N SER A 51 0.39 -6.50 -6.80
CA SER A 51 0.31 -7.91 -7.16
C SER A 51 -1.13 -8.43 -7.13
N TRP A 52 -1.88 -8.10 -6.07
CA TRP A 52 -3.28 -8.50 -5.97
C TRP A 52 -4.14 -7.89 -7.08
N ILE A 53 -3.93 -6.62 -7.41
CA ILE A 53 -4.75 -5.92 -8.40
C ILE A 53 -4.41 -6.37 -9.82
N ARG A 54 -3.14 -6.67 -10.10
CA ARG A 54 -2.70 -7.33 -11.33
C ARG A 54 -3.36 -8.69 -11.50
N ALA A 55 -3.40 -9.49 -10.44
CA ALA A 55 -4.07 -10.79 -10.47
C ALA A 55 -5.58 -10.64 -10.70
N LEU A 56 -6.24 -9.66 -10.08
CA LEU A 56 -7.65 -9.33 -10.36
C LEU A 56 -7.89 -8.88 -11.82
N GLN A 57 -6.89 -8.31 -12.47
CA GLN A 57 -6.90 -7.96 -13.89
C GLN A 57 -6.50 -9.12 -14.82
N GLU A 58 -6.24 -10.32 -14.29
CA GLU A 58 -5.76 -11.49 -15.04
C GLU A 58 -4.44 -11.20 -15.79
N LYS A 59 -3.60 -10.35 -15.21
CA LYS A 59 -2.25 -10.06 -15.70
C LYS A 59 -1.22 -10.81 -14.89
N ASP A 60 -0.08 -11.11 -15.53
CA ASP A 60 1.08 -11.65 -14.84
C ASP A 60 1.56 -10.70 -13.74
N ASP A 61 2.04 -11.26 -12.65
CA ASP A 61 2.65 -10.45 -11.60
C ASP A 61 4.02 -9.93 -12.05
N LEU A 62 4.39 -8.74 -11.56
CA LEU A 62 5.74 -8.22 -11.74
C LEU A 62 6.52 -8.49 -10.47
N ASN A 63 7.63 -9.20 -10.60
CA ASN A 63 8.51 -9.47 -9.47
C ASN A 63 9.33 -8.22 -9.12
N LEU A 64 8.73 -7.27 -8.39
CA LEU A 64 9.42 -6.08 -7.90
C LEU A 64 10.41 -6.47 -6.79
N GLN A 65 11.61 -5.91 -6.82
CA GLN A 65 12.65 -6.20 -5.84
C GLN A 65 12.94 -4.94 -5.02
N PHE A 66 12.84 -5.02 -3.69
CA PHE A 66 13.07 -3.86 -2.82
C PHE A 66 14.45 -3.21 -3.05
N GLN A 67 15.46 -4.01 -3.42
CA GLN A 67 16.82 -3.53 -3.71
C GLN A 67 16.85 -2.47 -4.83
N ASP A 68 15.88 -2.47 -5.73
CA ASP A 68 15.82 -1.51 -6.82
C ASP A 68 15.24 -0.15 -6.38
N TYR A 69 14.56 -0.09 -5.23
CA TYR A 69 13.75 1.05 -4.75
C TYR A 69 14.18 1.59 -3.38
N GLN A 70 15.45 1.43 -2.99
CA GLN A 70 15.98 1.84 -1.68
C GLN A 70 16.18 3.36 -1.48
N SER A 71 15.48 4.20 -2.23
CA SER A 71 15.43 5.64 -1.98
C SER A 71 13.99 6.14 -1.95
N LEU A 72 13.75 7.23 -1.20
CA LEU A 72 12.41 7.81 -1.06
C LEU A 72 11.84 8.25 -2.41
N GLU A 73 12.67 8.83 -3.28
CA GLU A 73 12.29 9.25 -4.64
C GLU A 73 11.81 8.07 -5.49
N LYS A 74 12.63 7.02 -5.58
CA LYS A 74 12.28 5.82 -6.35
C LYS A 74 11.00 5.15 -5.82
N MET A 75 10.84 5.11 -4.50
CA MET A 75 9.66 4.52 -3.88
C MET A 75 8.40 5.36 -4.16
N LYS A 76 8.55 6.70 -4.17
CA LYS A 76 7.45 7.61 -4.53
C LYS A 76 7.05 7.44 -6.00
N ASP A 77 8.03 7.40 -6.90
CA ASP A 77 7.80 7.20 -8.33
C ASP A 77 7.10 5.87 -8.61
N LEU A 78 7.53 4.79 -7.94
CA LEU A 78 6.87 3.50 -8.01
C LEU A 78 5.40 3.63 -7.55
N SER A 79 5.16 4.18 -6.35
CA SER A 79 3.80 4.34 -5.83
C SER A 79 2.90 5.17 -6.76
N ASP A 80 3.40 6.27 -7.32
CA ASP A 80 2.64 7.14 -8.22
C ASP A 80 2.33 6.48 -9.56
N SER A 81 3.27 5.70 -10.10
CA SER A 81 3.07 4.97 -11.35
C SER A 81 1.97 3.91 -11.21
N LEU A 82 2.00 3.14 -10.12
CA LEU A 82 1.08 2.04 -9.89
C LEU A 82 -0.30 2.54 -9.49
N LYS A 83 -0.38 3.62 -8.69
CA LYS A 83 -1.65 4.27 -8.33
C LYS A 83 -2.48 4.65 -9.56
N LYS A 84 -1.86 5.14 -10.65
CA LYS A 84 -2.58 5.48 -11.89
C LYS A 84 -3.24 4.26 -12.53
N GLU A 85 -2.55 3.12 -12.58
CA GLU A 85 -3.10 1.86 -13.09
C GLU A 85 -4.27 1.40 -12.20
N MET A 86 -4.12 1.54 -10.89
CA MET A 86 -5.14 1.15 -9.92
C MET A 86 -6.38 2.02 -9.92
N GLU A 87 -6.23 3.34 -10.10
CA GLU A 87 -7.37 4.25 -10.25
C GLU A 87 -8.26 3.82 -11.42
N ASN A 88 -7.67 3.39 -12.53
CA ASN A 88 -8.41 2.88 -13.68
C ASN A 88 -9.16 1.59 -13.33
N PHE A 89 -8.54 0.65 -12.60
CA PHE A 89 -9.21 -0.58 -12.14
C PHE A 89 -10.38 -0.29 -11.20
N LEU A 90 -10.21 0.63 -10.25
CA LEU A 90 -11.30 0.99 -9.33
C LEU A 90 -12.48 1.66 -10.06
N GLN A 91 -12.24 2.33 -11.18
CA GLN A 91 -13.32 2.89 -11.99
C GLN A 91 -14.17 1.80 -12.65
N THR A 92 -13.58 0.67 -13.06
CA THR A 92 -14.31 -0.45 -13.66
C THR A 92 -15.01 -1.35 -12.63
N TRP A 93 -14.74 -1.16 -11.33
CA TRP A 93 -15.35 -1.99 -10.28
C TRP A 93 -16.87 -1.85 -10.22
N SER A 94 -17.57 -2.99 -10.33
CA SER A 94 -19.02 -3.13 -10.16
C SER A 94 -19.36 -4.22 -9.13
N ILE A 95 -20.61 -4.26 -8.68
CA ILE A 95 -21.10 -5.27 -7.73
C ILE A 95 -20.96 -6.70 -8.27
N ASP A 96 -21.02 -6.86 -9.59
CA ASP A 96 -20.91 -8.18 -10.25
C ASP A 96 -19.52 -8.79 -10.08
N LEU A 97 -18.49 -7.96 -9.91
CA LEU A 97 -17.13 -8.43 -9.66
C LEU A 97 -16.95 -8.98 -8.24
N GLU A 98 -17.77 -8.59 -7.25
CA GLU A 98 -17.55 -8.97 -5.84
C GLU A 98 -17.44 -10.49 -5.62
N ASN A 99 -18.21 -11.28 -6.38
CA ASN A 99 -18.26 -12.73 -6.27
C ASN A 99 -17.47 -13.48 -7.36
N LYS A 100 -16.77 -12.76 -8.26
CA LYS A 100 -15.88 -13.40 -9.22
C LYS A 100 -14.78 -14.14 -8.47
N ILE A 101 -14.45 -15.34 -8.94
CA ILE A 101 -13.40 -16.19 -8.35
C ILE A 101 -12.09 -15.93 -9.08
N LEU A 102 -11.02 -15.76 -8.32
CA LEU A 102 -9.65 -15.68 -8.77
C LEU A 102 -8.86 -16.88 -8.25
N THR A 103 -8.01 -17.46 -9.09
CA THR A 103 -6.85 -18.27 -8.67
C THR A 103 -5.62 -17.46 -9.03
N ALA A 104 -4.87 -16.99 -8.04
CA ALA A 104 -3.66 -16.21 -8.31
C ALA A 104 -2.53 -17.11 -8.80
N SER A 105 -1.64 -16.61 -9.67
CA SER A 105 -0.62 -17.44 -10.33
C SER A 105 0.39 -18.09 -9.39
N TRP A 106 0.49 -17.60 -8.15
CA TRP A 106 1.41 -18.07 -7.12
C TRP A 106 0.78 -19.01 -6.08
N THR A 107 -0.49 -19.40 -6.22
CA THR A 107 -1.16 -20.30 -5.29
C THR A 107 -2.28 -21.11 -5.95
N ASP A 108 -2.52 -22.34 -5.46
CA ASP A 108 -3.64 -23.17 -5.89
C ASP A 108 -4.97 -22.81 -5.18
N GLU A 109 -4.93 -21.85 -4.26
CA GLU A 109 -6.11 -21.36 -3.54
C GLU A 109 -6.97 -20.42 -4.39
N THR A 110 -8.28 -20.43 -4.10
CA THR A 110 -9.24 -19.56 -4.78
C THR A 110 -9.78 -18.49 -3.84
N PHE A 111 -9.94 -17.29 -4.37
CA PHE A 111 -10.40 -16.13 -3.60
C PHE A 111 -11.52 -15.42 -4.33
N LYS A 112 -12.40 -14.76 -3.57
CA LYS A 112 -13.34 -13.81 -4.16
C LYS A 112 -12.63 -12.48 -4.42
N TYR A 113 -12.93 -11.88 -5.55
CA TYR A 113 -12.46 -10.53 -5.89
C TYR A 113 -12.77 -9.52 -4.78
N GLY A 114 -13.98 -9.54 -4.22
CA GLY A 114 -14.37 -8.65 -3.12
C GLY A 114 -13.56 -8.90 -1.84
N GLU A 115 -13.15 -10.13 -1.58
CA GLU A 115 -12.30 -10.48 -0.43
C GLU A 115 -10.90 -9.90 -0.59
N ILE A 116 -10.29 -10.08 -1.77
CA ILE A 116 -8.98 -9.52 -2.11
C ILE A 116 -8.97 -7.99 -1.94
N VAL A 117 -9.99 -7.31 -2.48
CA VAL A 117 -10.06 -5.85 -2.38
C VAL A 117 -10.14 -5.38 -0.92
N ARG A 118 -10.87 -6.09 -0.06
CA ARG A 118 -10.94 -5.76 1.38
C ARG A 118 -9.65 -6.10 2.10
N HIS A 119 -8.98 -7.19 1.71
CA HIS A 119 -7.67 -7.57 2.21
C HIS A 119 -6.64 -6.48 1.92
N VAL A 120 -6.53 -6.01 0.68
CA VAL A 120 -5.61 -4.93 0.27
C VAL A 120 -5.86 -3.65 1.09
N ILE A 121 -7.12 -3.26 1.27
CA ILE A 121 -7.47 -2.09 2.10
C ILE A 121 -6.98 -2.27 3.55
N ALA A 122 -7.27 -3.42 4.16
CA ALA A 122 -6.92 -3.70 5.56
C ALA A 122 -5.41 -3.85 5.76
N HIS A 123 -4.72 -4.45 4.80
CA HIS A 123 -3.26 -4.68 4.79
C HIS A 123 -2.49 -3.37 4.90
N GLU A 124 -2.83 -2.38 4.07
CA GLU A 124 -2.16 -1.08 4.16
C GLU A 124 -2.47 -0.35 5.47
N ILE A 125 -3.73 -0.35 5.93
CA ILE A 125 -4.11 0.29 7.20
C ILE A 125 -3.30 -0.33 8.35
N HIS A 126 -3.13 -1.65 8.33
CA HIS A 126 -2.33 -2.38 9.32
C HIS A 126 -0.87 -1.90 9.33
N HIS A 127 -0.20 -1.87 8.17
CA HIS A 127 1.20 -1.48 8.07
C HIS A 127 1.43 0.01 8.33
N ILE A 128 0.52 0.88 7.90
CA ILE A 128 0.54 2.31 8.26
C ILE A 128 0.41 2.51 9.78
N GLY A 129 -0.36 1.65 10.46
CA GLY A 129 -0.41 1.62 11.91
C GLY A 129 0.95 1.36 12.55
N GLN A 130 1.77 0.48 11.97
CA GLN A 130 3.13 0.20 12.45
C GLN A 130 4.04 1.42 12.30
N LEU A 131 4.00 2.12 11.16
CA LEU A 131 4.75 3.35 10.95
C LEU A 131 4.43 4.41 12.01
N SER A 132 3.18 4.48 12.47
CA SER A 132 2.78 5.42 13.52
C SER A 132 3.46 5.16 14.87
N ILE A 133 3.81 3.92 15.16
CA ILE A 133 4.56 3.53 16.37
C ILE A 133 6.03 3.94 16.20
N TRP A 134 6.66 3.59 15.09
CA TRP A 134 8.07 3.94 14.85
C TRP A 134 8.30 5.45 14.76
N ALA A 135 7.34 6.19 14.20
CA ALA A 135 7.37 7.65 14.25
C ALA A 135 7.46 8.18 15.70
N ARG A 136 6.76 7.55 16.65
CA ARG A 136 6.84 7.91 18.07
C ARG A 136 8.15 7.50 18.71
N GLU A 137 8.71 6.35 18.34
CA GLU A 137 10.04 5.91 18.80
C GLU A 137 11.13 6.90 18.38
N LEU A 138 10.99 7.49 17.19
CA LEU A 138 11.86 8.56 16.68
C LEU A 138 11.57 9.94 17.32
N GLY A 139 10.61 10.04 18.24
CA GLY A 139 10.22 11.31 18.88
C GLY A 139 9.45 12.26 17.96
N LEU A 140 8.94 11.77 16.83
CA LEU A 140 8.24 12.55 15.82
C LEU A 140 6.72 12.39 15.93
N GLN A 141 5.98 13.39 15.42
CA GLN A 141 4.53 13.30 15.32
C GLN A 141 4.15 12.45 14.09
N PRO A 142 3.34 11.38 14.24
CA PRO A 142 2.91 10.56 13.12
C PRO A 142 1.85 11.28 12.28
N VAL A 143 1.71 10.84 11.03
CA VAL A 143 0.59 11.21 10.17
C VAL A 143 -0.73 10.74 10.80
N SER A 144 -1.76 11.59 10.73
CA SER A 144 -3.08 11.26 11.28
C SER A 144 -3.72 10.08 10.54
N ALA A 145 -4.17 9.05 11.25
CA ALA A 145 -4.93 7.95 10.65
C ALA A 145 -6.44 8.25 10.53
N ASN A 146 -6.91 9.44 10.90
CA ASN A 146 -8.34 9.73 10.93
C ASN A 146 -8.95 9.73 9.52
N LEU A 147 -9.99 8.93 9.27
CA LEU A 147 -10.73 8.94 8.00
C LEU A 147 -11.63 10.18 7.85
N ILE A 148 -12.18 10.67 8.96
CA ILE A 148 -13.18 11.75 8.95
C ILE A 148 -12.49 13.08 8.63
N ARG A 149 -13.19 13.96 7.90
CA ARG A 149 -12.71 15.31 7.49
C ARG A 149 -11.53 15.30 6.52
N ARG A 150 -11.42 14.25 5.69
CA ARG A 150 -10.42 14.13 4.61
C ARG A 150 -10.92 14.52 3.20
N GLY A 151 -12.18 14.94 3.08
CA GLY A 151 -12.78 15.35 1.80
C GLY A 151 -13.03 14.20 0.82
N LEU A 152 -13.31 12.99 1.33
CA LEU A 152 -13.44 11.75 0.54
C LEU A 152 -14.89 11.26 0.38
N MET A 153 -15.87 12.12 0.66
CA MET A 153 -17.31 11.89 0.48
C MET A 153 -17.90 12.96 -0.42
#